data_AF-A0A1Q3GH41-F1
#
_entry.id   AF-A0A1Q3GH41-F1
#
_cell.length_a   1.000
_cell.length_b   1.000
_cell.length_c   1.000
_cell.angle_alpha   90.00
_cell.angle_beta   90.00
_cell.angle_gamma   90.00
#
_symmetry.space_group_name_H-M   'P 1'
#
loop_
_entity.id
_entity.type
_entity.pdbx_description
1 polymer ?
#
loop_
_entity_poly.entity_id
_entity_poly.type
_entity_poly.pdbx_seq_one_letter_code
_entity_poly.pdbx_strand_id
1 'polypeptide(L)'
;MLTLLAPLAKAQETTGVFKIGTTRLDANRWVEVLGGFGSYNTRGIVAPNWGLAAGVEIGGDEISPKISLGATWGVVFTSSLNLNYYPKRNHRLVVTPEIGLNIVKLFHFTYGYQINQVNRFEGGPPPTRHRFSVFITIPSLVLW
;
A
#
# COMPACT_ATOMS: atom_id res chain seq x y z
N MET A 1 47.31 9.82 -1.42
CA MET A 1 46.36 8.72 -1.14
C MET A 1 45.07 9.36 -0.66
N LEU A 2 44.05 9.43 -1.53
CA LEU A 2 42.78 10.11 -1.26
C LEU A 2 41.77 9.08 -0.75
N THR A 3 41.54 9.02 0.55
CA THR A 3 40.52 8.15 1.15
C THR A 3 39.16 8.76 0.87
N LEU A 4 38.42 8.16 -0.07
CA LEU A 4 37.00 8.46 -0.29
C LEU A 4 36.24 8.01 0.96
N LEU A 5 35.92 8.93 1.86
CA LEU A 5 34.96 8.68 2.93
C LEU A 5 33.59 8.50 2.27
N ALA A 6 33.14 7.24 2.17
CA ALA A 6 31.75 6.96 1.84
C ALA A 6 30.86 7.76 2.81
N PRO A 7 29.85 8.49 2.33
CA PRO A 7 28.98 9.25 3.21
C PRO A 7 28.33 8.27 4.18
N LEU A 8 28.54 8.49 5.49
CA LEU A 8 27.87 7.73 6.54
C LEU A 8 26.37 7.75 6.24
N ALA A 9 25.82 6.61 5.84
CA ALA A 9 24.38 6.43 5.71
C ALA A 9 23.81 6.54 7.12
N LYS A 10 23.15 7.67 7.42
CA LYS A 10 22.43 7.84 8.68
C LYS A 10 21.34 6.78 8.72
N ALA A 11 21.27 5.99 9.79
CA ALA A 11 20.31 4.90 9.95
C ALA A 11 18.88 5.43 9.73
N GLN A 12 18.09 4.68 8.97
CA GLN A 12 16.68 5.00 8.74
C GLN A 12 15.90 4.58 9.99
N GLU A 13 15.20 5.53 10.61
CA GLU A 13 14.45 5.24 11.83
C GLU A 13 13.19 4.46 11.47
N THR A 14 12.86 3.43 12.27
CA THR A 14 11.60 2.71 12.12
C THR A 14 10.51 3.44 12.90
N THR A 15 9.38 3.70 12.26
CA THR A 15 8.22 4.38 12.85
C THR A 15 6.96 3.54 12.62
N GLY A 16 6.02 3.60 13.55
CA GLY A 16 4.69 3.02 13.30
C GLY A 16 4.01 3.78 12.17
N VAL A 17 3.22 3.08 11.35
CA VAL A 17 2.42 3.72 10.31
C VAL A 17 0.99 3.22 10.37
N PHE A 18 0.06 4.15 10.14
CA PHE A 18 -1.35 3.85 9.96
C PHE A 18 -1.76 4.28 8.56
N LYS A 19 -2.39 3.37 7.83
CA LYS A 19 -2.87 3.62 6.47
C LYS A 19 -4.38 3.50 6.45
N ILE A 20 -5.04 4.54 5.98
CA ILE A 20 -6.48 4.56 5.73
C ILE A 20 -6.74 5.06 4.32
N GLY A 21 -7.63 4.38 3.61
CA GLY A 21 -7.88 4.73 2.22
C GLY A 21 -9.17 4.16 1.67
N THR A 22 -9.41 4.51 0.42
CA THR A 22 -10.48 3.95 -0.38
C THR A 22 -9.95 3.48 -1.71
N THR A 23 -10.48 2.37 -2.19
CA THR A 23 -10.14 1.86 -3.52
C THR A 23 -11.41 1.65 -4.33
N ARG A 24 -11.28 1.80 -5.64
CA ARG A 24 -12.35 1.50 -6.59
C ARG A 24 -12.01 0.22 -7.32
N LEU A 25 -12.92 -0.75 -7.22
CA LEU A 25 -12.85 -2.06 -7.84
C LEU A 25 -14.26 -2.44 -8.31
N ASP A 26 -14.46 -2.73 -9.60
CA ASP A 26 -15.73 -3.25 -10.12
C ASP A 26 -16.97 -2.41 -9.79
N ALA A 27 -16.96 -1.13 -10.17
CA ALA A 27 -17.98 -0.12 -9.79
C ALA A 27 -18.21 0.05 -8.27
N ASN A 28 -17.64 -0.83 -7.44
CA ASN A 28 -17.75 -0.83 -6.00
C ASN A 28 -16.59 -0.05 -5.38
N ARG A 29 -16.88 0.49 -4.22
CA ARG A 29 -15.92 1.21 -3.39
C ARG A 29 -15.56 0.35 -2.19
N TRP A 30 -14.28 0.19 -1.98
CA TRP A 30 -13.72 -0.48 -0.82
C TRP A 30 -13.05 0.55 0.08
N VAL A 31 -13.01 0.25 1.37
CA VAL A 31 -12.31 1.03 2.40
C VAL A 31 -11.21 0.15 2.95
N GLU A 32 -10.01 0.68 3.08
CA GLU A 32 -8.87 -0.02 3.67
C GLU A 32 -8.41 0.63 4.95
N VAL A 33 -8.08 -0.20 5.94
CA VAL A 33 -7.50 0.21 7.22
C VAL A 33 -6.37 -0.75 7.56
N LEU A 34 -5.15 -0.23 7.65
CA LEU A 34 -3.95 -1.01 7.93
C LEU A 34 -3.08 -0.33 8.99
N GLY A 35 -2.45 -1.13 9.84
CA GLY A 35 -1.41 -0.71 10.77
C GLY A 35 -0.10 -1.43 10.46
N GLY A 36 1.02 -0.80 10.72
CA GLY A 36 2.32 -1.40 10.42
C GLY A 36 3.51 -0.56 10.82
N PHE A 37 4.63 -0.82 10.16
CA PHE A 37 5.88 -0.11 10.36
C PHE A 37 6.41 0.42 9.04
N GLY A 38 6.97 1.61 9.10
CA GLY A 38 7.61 2.29 8.01
C GLY A 38 8.99 2.77 8.40
N SER A 39 9.75 3.13 7.41
CA SER A 39 11.06 3.71 7.56
C SER A 39 10.96 5.21 7.31
N TYR A 40 11.52 6.01 8.20
CA TYR A 40 11.55 7.46 8.11
C TYR A 40 13.00 7.93 8.11
N ASN A 41 13.35 8.80 7.17
CA ASN A 41 14.68 9.37 7.08
C ASN A 41 14.65 10.85 7.49
N THR A 42 15.49 11.20 8.47
CA THR A 42 15.69 12.58 8.94
C THR A 42 16.25 13.51 7.86
N ARG A 43 16.73 13.01 6.71
CA ARG A 43 17.15 13.80 5.53
C ARG A 43 16.00 14.42 4.71
N GLY A 44 14.79 14.49 5.27
CA GLY A 44 13.68 15.25 4.70
C GLY A 44 12.89 14.53 3.61
N ILE A 45 11.91 15.25 3.04
CA ILE A 45 10.85 14.77 2.14
C ILE A 45 11.37 14.03 0.90
N VAL A 46 12.66 14.13 0.56
CA VAL A 46 13.24 13.62 -0.71
C VAL A 46 13.76 12.17 -0.62
N ALA A 47 14.13 11.66 0.55
CA ALA A 47 14.75 10.32 0.65
C ALA A 47 13.73 9.18 0.39
N PRO A 48 14.11 8.05 -0.21
CA PRO A 48 13.21 6.91 -0.33
C PRO A 48 12.82 6.33 1.03
N ASN A 49 11.54 5.95 1.17
CA ASN A 49 11.01 5.27 2.35
C ASN A 49 10.31 3.99 1.91
N TRP A 50 10.35 2.97 2.76
CA TRP A 50 9.57 1.75 2.63
C TRP A 50 8.67 1.55 3.86
N GLY A 51 7.63 0.74 3.73
CA GLY A 51 6.82 0.30 4.87
C GLY A 51 6.08 -0.99 4.60
N LEU A 52 5.78 -1.72 5.66
CA LEU A 52 4.95 -2.92 5.67
C LEU A 52 3.76 -2.67 6.59
N ALA A 53 2.55 -2.88 6.09
CA ALA A 53 1.33 -2.75 6.86
C ALA A 53 0.39 -3.94 6.63
N ALA A 54 -0.36 -4.29 7.65
CA ALA A 54 -1.38 -5.33 7.60
C ALA A 54 -2.70 -4.80 8.18
N GLY A 55 -3.80 -5.36 7.72
CA GLY A 55 -5.12 -4.98 8.18
C GLY A 55 -6.20 -5.57 7.30
N VAL A 56 -7.19 -4.76 6.98
CA VAL A 56 -8.38 -5.22 6.24
C VAL A 56 -8.78 -4.24 5.16
N GLU A 57 -9.41 -4.78 4.13
CA GLU A 57 -10.13 -4.06 3.10
C GLU A 57 -11.59 -4.51 3.12
N ILE A 58 -12.52 -3.57 3.21
CA ILE A 58 -13.95 -3.79 3.44
C ILE A 58 -14.73 -3.24 2.26
N GLY A 59 -15.58 -4.05 1.65
CA GLY A 59 -16.39 -3.65 0.50
C GLY A 59 -17.68 -4.44 0.40
N GLY A 60 -18.80 -3.73 0.34
CA GLY A 60 -20.13 -4.35 0.41
C GLY A 60 -20.26 -5.18 1.69
N ASP A 61 -20.46 -6.48 1.53
CA ASP A 61 -20.52 -7.46 2.62
C ASP A 61 -19.26 -8.35 2.70
N GLU A 62 -18.18 -8.06 1.97
CA GLU A 62 -16.93 -8.81 2.03
C GLU A 62 -15.84 -8.04 2.82
N ILE A 63 -15.16 -8.75 3.72
CA ILE A 63 -13.98 -8.27 4.44
C ILE A 63 -12.79 -9.11 3.97
N SER A 64 -11.76 -8.44 3.47
CA SER A 64 -10.55 -9.05 2.93
C SER A 64 -9.34 -8.69 3.80
N PRO A 65 -8.75 -9.65 4.53
CA PRO A 65 -7.44 -9.44 5.15
C PRO A 65 -6.41 -9.05 4.10
N LYS A 66 -5.57 -8.07 4.43
CA LYS A 66 -4.64 -7.44 3.49
C LYS A 66 -3.27 -7.21 4.12
N ILE A 67 -2.22 -7.49 3.35
CA ILE A 67 -0.84 -7.08 3.62
C ILE A 67 -0.40 -6.15 2.50
N SER A 68 0.30 -5.06 2.84
CA SER A 68 0.75 -4.03 1.90
C SER A 68 2.21 -3.72 2.16
N LEU A 69 3.05 -3.95 1.16
CA LEU A 69 4.44 -3.48 1.14
C LEU A 69 4.50 -2.23 0.26
N GLY A 70 4.81 -1.08 0.83
CA GLY A 70 4.86 0.20 0.15
C GLY A 70 6.27 0.78 0.09
N ALA A 71 6.54 1.56 -0.95
CA ALA A 71 7.70 2.44 -1.02
C ALA A 71 7.32 3.80 -1.62
N THR A 72 8.01 4.85 -1.18
CA THR A 72 8.00 6.17 -1.80
C THR A 72 9.37 6.48 -2.37
N TRP A 73 9.41 6.99 -3.59
CA TRP A 73 10.64 7.33 -4.30
C TRP A 73 10.67 8.83 -4.55
N GLY A 74 11.66 9.51 -3.98
CA GLY A 74 11.70 10.96 -4.04
C GLY A 74 10.52 11.61 -3.30
N VAL A 75 10.07 12.74 -3.83
CA VAL A 75 8.96 13.53 -3.27
C VAL A 75 7.60 13.07 -3.79
N VAL A 76 7.53 12.48 -4.98
CA VAL A 76 6.28 12.37 -5.74
C VAL A 76 5.88 10.97 -6.16
N PHE A 77 6.77 9.98 -6.17
CA PHE A 77 6.41 8.64 -6.64
C PHE A 77 6.15 7.68 -5.50
N THR A 78 5.19 6.78 -5.68
CA THR A 78 4.91 5.69 -4.75
C THR A 78 4.68 4.39 -5.52
N SER A 79 5.14 3.28 -4.95
CA SER A 79 4.83 1.94 -5.41
C SER A 79 4.35 1.11 -4.24
N SER A 80 3.45 0.17 -4.47
CA SER A 80 3.09 -0.80 -3.44
C SER A 80 2.81 -2.17 -4.04
N LEU A 81 2.95 -3.20 -3.22
CA LEU A 81 2.52 -4.55 -3.50
C LEU A 81 1.53 -4.96 -2.43
N ASN A 82 0.31 -5.22 -2.84
CA ASN A 82 -0.77 -5.62 -1.96
C ASN A 82 -1.08 -7.11 -2.14
N LEU A 83 -1.23 -7.82 -1.03
CA LEU A 83 -1.72 -9.19 -0.98
C LEU A 83 -3.04 -9.20 -0.21
N ASN A 84 -4.11 -9.59 -0.88
CA ASN A 84 -5.45 -9.67 -0.32
C ASN A 84 -5.90 -11.14 -0.26
N TYR A 85 -6.58 -11.51 0.82
CA TYR A 85 -7.32 -12.77 0.94
C TYR A 85 -8.82 -12.49 0.88
N TYR A 86 -9.53 -13.04 -0.11
CA TYR A 86 -10.97 -12.89 -0.32
C TYR A 86 -11.69 -14.18 0.08
N PRO A 87 -12.25 -14.26 1.31
CA PRO A 87 -12.79 -15.51 1.84
C PRO A 87 -14.02 -16.01 1.09
N LYS A 88 -14.75 -15.13 0.38
CA LYS A 88 -16.01 -15.46 -0.30
C LYS A 88 -15.82 -15.82 -1.78
N ARG A 89 -14.58 -16.05 -2.25
CA ARG A 89 -14.25 -16.29 -3.67
C ARG A 89 -13.59 -17.64 -3.89
N ASN A 90 -13.69 -18.18 -5.11
CA ASN A 90 -13.06 -19.47 -5.47
C ASN A 90 -11.53 -19.39 -5.50
N HIS A 91 -10.97 -18.31 -6.05
CA HIS A 91 -9.57 -17.95 -5.85
C HIS A 91 -9.49 -16.86 -4.78
N ARG A 92 -8.85 -17.19 -3.67
CA ARG A 92 -8.86 -16.34 -2.48
C ARG A 92 -7.70 -15.38 -2.41
N LEU A 93 -6.54 -15.72 -2.98
CA LEU A 93 -5.35 -14.89 -2.93
C LEU A 93 -5.23 -14.04 -4.19
N VAL A 94 -5.17 -12.73 -4.00
CA VAL A 94 -5.03 -11.74 -5.07
C VAL A 94 -3.82 -10.86 -4.76
N VAL A 95 -2.94 -10.74 -5.75
CA VAL A 95 -1.75 -9.90 -5.68
C VAL A 95 -2.00 -8.67 -6.53
N THR A 96 -1.77 -7.49 -5.97
CA THR A 96 -1.99 -6.21 -6.66
C THR A 96 -0.75 -5.34 -6.56
N PRO A 97 0.16 -5.38 -7.55
CA PRO A 97 1.15 -4.33 -7.72
C PRO A 97 0.44 -3.02 -8.07
N GLU A 98 0.88 -1.93 -7.44
CA GLU A 98 0.40 -0.58 -7.69
C GLU A 98 1.56 0.39 -7.87
N ILE A 99 1.38 1.36 -8.74
CA ILE A 99 2.28 2.51 -8.92
C ILE A 99 1.45 3.79 -8.93
N GLY A 100 2.04 4.88 -8.48
CA GLY A 100 1.39 6.17 -8.62
C GLY A 100 2.15 7.31 -8.00
N LEU A 101 1.38 8.31 -7.61
CA LEU A 101 1.91 9.57 -7.10
C LEU A 101 1.59 9.73 -5.62
N ASN A 102 2.42 10.50 -4.94
CA ASN A 102 2.14 10.94 -3.58
C ASN A 102 2.37 12.45 -3.44
N ILE A 103 1.64 13.04 -2.51
CA ILE A 103 1.87 14.39 -2.03
C ILE A 103 2.52 14.24 -0.67
N VAL A 104 3.77 14.68 -0.59
CA VAL A 104 4.49 14.89 0.67
C VAL A 104 4.60 13.61 1.53
N LYS A 105 4.54 12.44 0.87
CA LYS A 105 4.53 11.08 1.45
C LYS A 105 3.37 10.77 2.39
N LEU A 106 2.35 11.62 2.40
CA LEU A 106 1.15 11.44 3.23
C LEU A 106 -0.01 10.96 2.38
N PHE A 107 -0.33 11.66 1.29
CA PHE A 107 -1.44 11.31 0.40
C PHE A 107 -0.92 10.54 -0.79
N HIS A 108 -1.52 9.41 -1.11
CA HIS A 108 -1.12 8.53 -2.20
C HIS A 108 -2.29 8.31 -3.15
N PHE A 109 -2.01 8.38 -4.43
CA PHE A 109 -2.91 8.11 -5.54
C PHE A 109 -2.25 7.04 -6.38
N THR A 110 -2.79 5.82 -6.36
CA THR A 110 -2.18 4.68 -7.02
C THR A 110 -3.13 4.02 -7.98
N TYR A 111 -2.54 3.46 -9.03
CA TYR A 111 -3.19 2.59 -9.98
C TYR A 111 -2.50 1.24 -9.94
N GLY A 112 -3.29 0.17 -9.91
CA GLY A 112 -2.80 -1.19 -9.85
C GLY A 112 -3.58 -2.16 -10.71
N TYR A 113 -3.00 -3.36 -10.81
CA TYR A 113 -3.58 -4.47 -11.56
C TYR A 113 -3.67 -5.72 -10.67
N GLN A 114 -4.87 -6.25 -10.48
CA GLN A 114 -5.13 -7.41 -9.64
C GLN A 114 -4.87 -8.71 -10.41
N ILE A 115 -3.89 -9.47 -9.95
CA ILE A 115 -3.54 -10.79 -10.45
C ILE A 115 -4.33 -11.84 -9.66
N ASN A 116 -4.88 -12.84 -10.36
CA ASN A 116 -5.74 -13.91 -9.81
C ASN A 116 -7.09 -13.42 -9.25
N GLN A 117 -7.55 -12.23 -9.65
CA GLN A 117 -8.90 -11.81 -9.32
C GLN A 117 -9.93 -12.62 -10.10
N VAL A 118 -10.88 -13.18 -9.34
CA VAL A 118 -12.01 -13.93 -9.89
C VAL A 118 -13.32 -13.35 -9.40
N ASN A 119 -14.38 -13.74 -10.10
CA ASN A 119 -15.74 -13.37 -9.75
C ASN A 119 -16.11 -13.87 -8.37
N ARG A 120 -16.92 -13.06 -7.72
CA ARG A 120 -17.51 -13.40 -6.43
C ARG A 120 -18.55 -14.49 -6.55
N PHE A 121 -19.39 -14.42 -7.58
CA PHE A 121 -20.42 -15.41 -7.86
C PHE A 121 -20.05 -16.16 -9.15
N GLU A 122 -20.19 -17.48 -9.11
CA GLU A 122 -19.99 -18.34 -10.26
C GLU A 122 -20.96 -17.94 -11.40
N GLY A 123 -20.46 -17.81 -12.62
CA GLY A 123 -21.25 -17.33 -13.77
C GLY A 123 -21.49 -15.81 -13.85
N GLY A 124 -20.95 -15.01 -12.92
CA GLY A 124 -21.01 -13.55 -12.99
C GLY A 124 -20.19 -12.95 -14.15
N PRO A 125 -20.40 -11.67 -14.51
CA PRO A 125 -19.55 -10.97 -15.47
C PRO A 125 -18.11 -10.92 -14.97
N PRO A 126 -17.08 -10.99 -15.85
CA PRO A 126 -15.68 -10.98 -15.43
C PRO A 126 -15.34 -9.71 -14.65
N PRO A 127 -14.48 -9.80 -13.63
CA PRO A 127 -14.18 -8.66 -12.79
C PRO A 127 -13.11 -7.79 -13.47
N THR A 128 -13.22 -6.48 -13.31
CA THR A 128 -12.15 -5.55 -13.62
C THR A 128 -10.98 -5.82 -12.71
N ARG A 129 -9.82 -5.99 -13.35
CA ARG A 129 -8.54 -6.14 -12.66
C ARG A 129 -7.90 -4.80 -12.34
N HIS A 130 -8.47 -3.71 -12.84
CA HIS A 130 -7.96 -2.37 -12.61
C HIS A 130 -8.40 -1.84 -11.25
N ARG A 131 -7.43 -1.38 -10.47
CA ARG A 131 -7.67 -0.84 -9.14
C ARG A 131 -7.14 0.59 -9.06
N PHE A 132 -7.98 1.49 -8.57
CA PHE A 132 -7.58 2.86 -8.27
C PHE A 132 -7.69 3.08 -6.77
N SER A 133 -6.60 3.46 -6.11
CA SER A 133 -6.56 3.64 -4.67
C SER A 133 -6.20 5.08 -4.32
N VAL A 134 -6.88 5.63 -3.32
CA VAL A 134 -6.52 6.89 -2.67
C VAL A 134 -6.39 6.61 -1.19
N PHE A 135 -5.20 6.82 -0.63
CA PHE A 135 -4.95 6.52 0.78
C PHE A 135 -4.02 7.53 1.42
N ILE A 136 -4.14 7.64 2.75
CA ILE A 136 -3.30 8.46 3.60
C ILE A 136 -2.45 7.53 4.45
N THR A 137 -1.13 7.77 4.48
CA THR A 137 -0.21 7.11 5.39
C THR A 137 0.18 8.10 6.49
N ILE A 138 -0.19 7.81 7.73
CA ILE A 138 0.08 8.64 8.90
C ILE A 138 1.19 7.98 9.71
N PRO A 139 2.36 8.61 9.89
CA PRO A 139 3.36 8.12 10.83
C PRO A 139 2.82 8.25 12.27
N SER A 140 2.83 7.16 13.01
CA SER A 140 2.50 7.14 14.43
C SER A 140 3.78 7.36 15.24
N LEU A 141 3.76 8.37 16.10
CA LEU A 141 4.79 8.59 17.11
C LEU A 141 4.66 7.62 18.31
N VAL A 142 3.61 6.81 18.34
CA VAL A 142 3.35 5.82 19.39
C VAL A 142 3.49 4.43 18.78
N LEU A 143 4.54 3.71 19.21
CA LEU A 143 4.70 2.27 19.02
C LEU A 143 3.90 1.59 20.13
N TRP A 144 2.92 0.76 19.77
CA TRP A 144 2.19 -0.09 20.72
C TRP A 144 2.82 -1.49 20.74
#